data_AF-G0S4C2-F1
#
_entry.id   AF-G0S4C2-F1
#
_cell.length_a   1.000
_cell.length_b   1.000
_cell.length_c   1.000
_cell.angle_alpha   90.00
_cell.angle_beta   90.00
_cell.angle_gamma   90.00
#
_symmetry.space_group_name_H-M   'P 1'
#
loop_
_entity.id
_entity.type
_entity.pdbx_description
1 polymer ?
#
loop_
_entity_poly.entity_id
_entity_poly.type
_entity_poly.pdbx_seq_one_letter_code
_entity_poly.pdbx_strand_id
1 'polypeptide(L)'
;MTTYNTSGRNTLWLVWFLTQLPITAFADLLEFLWPKWMYEPAGSPLHAAFRSKQWYIASFNDPIVQWTPETSAGHDSWMGLFLFLEAAFLLPAILYGLYCFGIRRKGTSGEDELLFFVYALEVWFTTVVCAFDVWNLDSAVWSAEIKHTLVIQFYGPYLVLRKSNVRSRSARTLTQEAALGAIDMGSRILYRIRTADTLLETKKAN
;
A
#
# COMPACT_ATOMS: atom_id res chain seq x y z
N MET A 1 -19.37 -19.64 -5.55
CA MET A 1 -19.23 -18.37 -6.29
C MET A 1 -18.27 -18.56 -7.46
N THR A 2 -18.56 -17.96 -8.61
CA THR A 2 -17.65 -17.96 -9.79
C THR A 2 -16.31 -17.31 -9.42
N THR A 3 -15.19 -17.94 -9.77
CA THR A 3 -13.84 -17.41 -9.52
C THR A 3 -13.34 -16.65 -10.74
N TYR A 4 -12.89 -15.40 -10.58
CA TYR A 4 -12.30 -14.63 -11.67
C TYR A 4 -10.80 -14.93 -11.73
N ASN A 5 -10.31 -15.46 -12.86
CA ASN A 5 -8.92 -15.90 -12.99
C ASN A 5 -8.20 -15.16 -14.12
N THR A 6 -7.44 -14.14 -13.76
CA THR A 6 -6.51 -13.44 -14.67
C THR A 6 -5.08 -13.63 -14.17
N SER A 7 -4.43 -14.71 -14.60
CA SER A 7 -3.10 -15.14 -14.09
C SER A 7 -2.06 -14.02 -14.06
N GLY A 8 -1.99 -13.18 -15.10
CA GLY A 8 -1.05 -12.05 -15.16
C GLY A 8 -1.33 -10.96 -14.12
N ARG A 9 -2.59 -10.56 -13.93
CA ARG A 9 -2.95 -9.54 -12.94
C ARG A 9 -2.84 -10.08 -11.52
N ASN A 10 -3.16 -11.35 -11.31
CA ASN A 10 -2.99 -12.01 -10.01
C ASN A 10 -1.50 -12.13 -9.62
N THR A 11 -0.61 -12.36 -10.60
CA THR A 11 0.84 -12.33 -10.38
C THR A 11 1.30 -10.93 -9.97
N LEU A 12 0.77 -9.91 -10.64
CA LEU A 12 1.02 -8.52 -10.28
C LEU A 12 0.59 -8.31 -8.82
N TRP A 13 -0.65 -8.60 -8.44
CA TRP A 13 -1.11 -8.49 -7.04
C TRP A 13 -0.22 -9.22 -6.02
N LEU A 14 0.25 -10.42 -6.34
CA LEU A 14 1.19 -11.15 -5.49
C LEU A 14 2.49 -10.38 -5.28
N VAL A 15 3.06 -9.84 -6.36
CA VAL A 15 4.29 -9.04 -6.31
C VAL A 15 4.10 -7.78 -5.47
N TRP A 16 2.96 -7.08 -5.61
CA TRP A 16 2.63 -5.96 -4.74
C TRP A 16 2.63 -6.34 -3.27
N PHE A 17 1.89 -7.38 -2.89
CA PHE A 17 1.82 -7.79 -1.49
C PHE A 17 3.17 -8.26 -0.95
N LEU A 18 4.02 -8.87 -1.78
CA LEU A 18 5.38 -9.24 -1.41
C LEU A 18 6.27 -8.02 -1.17
N THR A 19 6.08 -6.93 -1.91
CA THR A 19 6.78 -5.66 -1.70
C THR A 19 6.23 -4.89 -0.50
N GLN A 20 4.92 -4.88 -0.31
CA GLN A 20 4.26 -4.15 0.78
C GLN A 20 4.54 -4.77 2.14
N LEU A 21 4.57 -6.10 2.25
CA LEU A 21 4.81 -6.78 3.52
C LEU A 21 6.07 -6.27 4.26
N PRO A 22 7.28 -6.24 3.66
CA PRO A 22 8.46 -5.75 4.36
C PRO A 22 8.42 -4.25 4.64
N ILE A 23 7.76 -3.44 3.80
CA ILE A 23 7.60 -2.00 4.04
C ILE A 23 6.72 -1.78 5.27
N THR A 24 5.50 -2.31 5.25
CA THR A 24 4.55 -2.14 6.36
C THR A 24 5.07 -2.77 7.67
N ALA A 25 5.65 -3.98 7.62
CA ALA A 25 6.04 -4.69 8.84
C ALA A 25 7.38 -4.24 9.46
N PHE A 26 8.30 -3.67 8.66
CA PHE A 26 9.66 -3.35 9.11
C PHE A 26 10.09 -1.90 8.89
N ALA A 27 9.37 -1.11 8.09
CA ALA A 27 9.58 0.33 7.99
C ALA A 27 8.52 1.07 8.82
N ASP A 28 7.24 0.87 8.50
CA ASP A 28 6.16 1.66 9.07
C ASP A 28 5.84 1.21 10.51
N LEU A 29 5.55 -0.08 10.69
CA LEU A 29 5.13 -0.63 11.98
C LEU A 29 6.28 -1.23 12.81
N LEU A 30 7.55 -0.92 12.50
CA LEU A 30 8.70 -1.53 13.19
C LEU A 30 8.60 -1.40 14.72
N GLU A 31 8.37 -0.19 15.19
CA GLU A 31 8.32 0.14 16.62
C GLU A 31 6.94 -0.19 17.24
N PHE A 32 5.92 -0.36 16.39
CA PHE A 32 4.57 -0.71 16.80
C PHE A 32 4.43 -2.23 17.04
N LEU A 33 5.01 -3.05 16.17
CA LEU A 33 4.88 -4.51 16.22
C LEU A 33 5.96 -5.17 17.08
N TRP A 34 7.16 -4.61 17.11
CA TRP A 34 8.32 -5.30 17.67
C TRP A 34 8.83 -4.59 18.92
N PRO A 35 9.19 -5.32 19.99
CA PRO A 35 9.85 -4.73 21.15
C PRO A 35 11.28 -4.31 20.80
N LYS A 36 11.78 -3.25 21.47
CA LYS A 36 13.09 -2.63 21.22
C LYS A 36 14.26 -3.61 21.10
N TRP A 37 14.32 -4.63 21.97
CA TRP A 37 15.39 -5.63 21.96
C TRP A 37 15.50 -6.42 20.65
N MET A 38 14.44 -6.45 19.83
CA MET A 38 14.42 -7.13 18.53
C MET A 38 15.03 -6.31 17.39
N TYR A 39 15.09 -4.98 17.50
CA TYR A 39 15.52 -4.11 16.39
C TYR A 39 16.62 -3.09 16.77
N GLU A 40 16.70 -2.64 18.02
CA GLU A 40 17.62 -1.57 18.40
C GLU A 40 19.07 -2.05 18.61
N PRO A 41 19.36 -3.16 19.34
CA PRO A 41 20.74 -3.61 19.58
C PRO A 41 21.44 -4.10 18.30
N ALA A 42 22.77 -3.88 18.20
CA ALA A 42 23.56 -4.24 17.01
C ALA A 42 23.59 -5.73 16.63
N GLY A 43 23.21 -6.63 17.54
CA GLY A 43 23.09 -8.07 17.31
C GLY A 43 21.66 -8.58 17.12
N SER A 44 20.66 -7.68 17.06
CA SER A 44 19.26 -8.07 16.99
C SER A 44 18.86 -8.51 15.57
N PRO A 45 17.87 -9.39 15.41
CA PRO A 45 17.49 -9.92 14.10
C PRO A 45 16.94 -8.85 13.14
N LEU A 46 16.32 -7.80 13.67
CA LEU A 46 15.76 -6.69 12.88
C LEU A 46 16.65 -5.45 12.85
N HIS A 47 17.91 -5.56 13.31
CA HIS A 47 18.80 -4.39 13.38
C HIS A 47 19.04 -3.72 12.03
N ALA A 48 19.04 -4.49 10.94
CA ALA A 48 19.15 -3.95 9.59
C ALA A 48 18.00 -2.98 9.27
N ALA A 49 16.76 -3.35 9.60
CA ALA A 49 15.58 -2.50 9.38
C ALA A 49 15.66 -1.20 10.21
N PHE A 50 16.07 -1.32 11.48
CA PHE A 50 16.32 -0.16 12.33
C PHE A 50 17.38 0.77 11.73
N ARG A 51 18.53 0.24 11.29
CA ARG A 51 19.58 1.06 10.65
C ARG A 51 19.11 1.73 9.36
N SER A 52 18.31 1.04 8.55
CA SER A 52 17.71 1.63 7.34
C SER A 52 16.79 2.80 7.69
N LYS A 53 15.94 2.65 8.73
CA LYS A 53 15.07 3.73 9.21
C LYS A 53 15.89 4.91 9.75
N GLN A 54 16.93 4.65 10.56
CA GLN A 54 17.80 5.71 11.09
C GLN A 54 18.55 6.46 9.98
N TRP A 55 19.06 5.76 8.97
CA TRP A 55 19.67 6.38 7.79
C TRP A 55 18.68 7.26 7.03
N TYR A 56 17.44 6.79 6.85
CA TYR A 56 16.38 7.54 6.19
C TYR A 56 16.07 8.84 6.96
N ILE A 57 15.85 8.75 8.26
CA ILE A 57 15.60 9.91 9.13
C ILE A 57 16.76 10.90 9.03
N ALA A 58 18.00 10.44 9.11
CA ALA A 58 19.18 11.31 8.99
C ALA A 58 19.30 11.98 7.61
N SER A 59 18.79 11.34 6.55
CA SER A 59 18.89 11.85 5.18
C SER A 59 17.78 12.85 4.82
N PHE A 60 16.56 12.64 5.32
CA PHE A 60 15.38 13.38 4.88
C PHE A 60 14.68 14.17 5.99
N ASN A 61 15.00 13.92 7.26
CA ASN A 61 14.35 14.51 8.43
C ASN A 61 12.81 14.46 8.34
N ASP A 62 12.26 13.34 7.87
CA ASP A 62 10.82 13.20 7.66
C ASP A 62 10.08 13.13 9.02
N PRO A 63 9.18 14.07 9.34
CA PRO A 63 8.45 14.05 10.61
C PRO A 63 7.45 12.87 10.72
N ILE A 64 6.91 12.38 9.59
CA ILE A 64 5.96 11.26 9.56
C ILE A 64 6.63 9.98 10.08
N VAL A 65 7.86 9.72 9.64
CA VAL A 65 8.63 8.52 10.03
C VAL A 65 9.20 8.63 11.45
N GLN A 66 9.39 9.85 11.94
CA GLN A 66 9.83 10.16 13.30
C GLN A 66 8.68 10.21 14.32
N TRP A 67 7.44 10.03 13.87
CA TRP A 67 6.27 10.15 14.72
C TRP A 67 6.29 9.17 15.90
N THR A 68 5.93 9.69 17.06
CA THR A 68 5.65 8.93 18.29
C THR A 68 4.39 9.49 18.96
N PRO A 69 3.69 8.71 19.81
CA PRO A 69 2.58 9.23 20.59
C PRO A 69 2.95 10.46 21.42
N GLU A 70 4.19 10.54 21.90
CA GLU A 70 4.70 11.66 22.70
C GLU A 70 4.96 12.92 21.86
N THR A 71 5.30 12.75 20.58
CA THR A 71 5.51 13.87 19.64
C THR A 71 4.23 14.27 18.91
N SER A 72 3.11 13.57 19.12
CA SER A 72 1.84 13.89 18.46
C SER A 72 1.29 15.22 18.99
N ALA A 73 1.68 16.32 18.36
CA ALA A 73 1.25 17.66 18.71
C ALA A 73 1.06 18.49 17.43
N GLY A 74 -0.20 18.75 17.09
CA GLY A 74 -0.56 19.55 15.92
C GLY A 74 -0.56 18.75 14.61
N HIS A 75 0.50 18.93 13.81
CA HIS A 75 0.55 18.62 12.37
C HIS A 75 0.40 17.13 12.00
N ASP A 76 0.70 16.22 12.92
CA ASP A 76 0.82 14.78 12.72
C ASP A 76 -0.15 13.98 13.61
N SER A 77 -1.18 14.64 14.15
CA SER A 77 -2.19 14.04 15.04
C SER A 77 -3.00 12.89 14.38
N TRP A 78 -3.00 12.82 13.05
CA TRP A 78 -3.65 11.76 12.27
C TRP A 78 -2.79 10.48 12.17
N MET A 79 -1.49 10.56 12.46
CA MET A 79 -0.56 9.45 12.18
C MET A 79 -0.84 8.20 13.02
N GLY A 80 -1.21 8.37 14.29
CA GLY A 80 -1.58 7.25 15.16
C GLY A 80 -2.77 6.45 14.63
N LEU A 81 -3.75 7.11 13.98
CA LEU A 81 -4.86 6.42 13.32
C LEU A 81 -4.38 5.58 12.13
N PHE A 82 -3.47 6.12 11.32
CA PHE A 82 -2.96 5.42 10.14
C PHE A 82 -2.11 4.22 10.52
N LEU A 83 -1.23 4.33 11.54
CA LEU A 83 -0.49 3.17 12.06
C LEU A 83 -1.44 2.10 12.61
N PHE A 84 -2.54 2.51 13.26
CA PHE A 84 -3.57 1.56 13.70
C PHE A 84 -4.27 0.89 12.51
N LEU A 85 -4.65 1.64 11.48
CA LEU A 85 -5.25 1.07 10.27
C LEU A 85 -4.27 0.12 9.58
N GLU A 86 -3.00 0.50 9.43
CA GLU A 86 -1.91 -0.33 8.92
C GLU A 86 -1.81 -1.66 9.66
N ALA A 87 -1.77 -1.63 10.99
CA ALA A 87 -1.66 -2.83 11.80
C ALA A 87 -2.94 -3.68 11.82
N ALA A 88 -4.11 -3.05 11.93
CA ALA A 88 -5.39 -3.73 12.14
C ALA A 88 -6.09 -4.15 10.85
N PHE A 89 -5.78 -3.51 9.71
CA PHE A 89 -6.44 -3.75 8.44
C PHE A 89 -5.46 -4.08 7.30
N LEU A 90 -4.48 -3.21 7.01
CA LEU A 90 -3.60 -3.41 5.84
C LEU A 90 -2.74 -4.64 6.00
N LEU A 91 -2.07 -4.80 7.13
CA LEU A 91 -1.18 -5.94 7.36
C LEU A 91 -1.96 -7.28 7.27
N PRO A 92 -3.12 -7.45 7.94
CA PRO A 92 -3.97 -8.62 7.72
C PRO A 92 -4.40 -8.80 6.25
N ALA A 93 -4.79 -7.72 5.56
CA ALA A 93 -5.20 -7.78 4.15
C ALA A 93 -4.04 -8.18 3.23
N ILE A 94 -2.81 -7.71 3.49
CA ILE A 94 -1.58 -8.09 2.79
C ILE A 94 -1.31 -9.58 2.99
N LEU A 95 -1.34 -10.07 4.23
CA LEU A 95 -1.13 -11.48 4.54
C LEU A 95 -2.20 -12.37 3.88
N TYR A 96 -3.46 -11.96 3.93
CA TYR A 96 -4.54 -12.64 3.24
C TYR A 96 -4.36 -12.61 1.72
N GLY A 97 -3.90 -11.51 1.15
CA GLY A 97 -3.52 -11.37 -0.26
C GLY A 97 -2.45 -12.37 -0.67
N LEU A 98 -1.37 -12.48 0.11
CA LEU A 98 -0.31 -13.47 -0.11
C LEU A 98 -0.84 -14.91 -0.06
N TYR A 99 -1.72 -15.21 0.90
CA TYR A 99 -2.38 -16.50 0.97
C TYR A 99 -3.25 -16.77 -0.27
N CYS A 100 -4.10 -15.82 -0.67
CA CYS A 100 -5.03 -15.96 -1.79
C CYS A 100 -4.31 -16.10 -3.13
N PHE A 101 -3.35 -15.23 -3.42
CA PHE A 101 -2.66 -15.19 -4.70
C PHE A 101 -1.45 -16.14 -4.77
N GLY A 102 -0.73 -16.34 -3.66
CA GLY A 102 0.48 -17.13 -3.60
C GLY A 102 0.24 -18.61 -3.31
N ILE A 103 -0.58 -18.90 -2.29
CA ILE A 103 -0.80 -20.27 -1.78
C ILE A 103 -2.02 -20.90 -2.43
N ARG A 104 -3.19 -20.25 -2.31
CA ARG A 104 -4.47 -20.80 -2.81
C ARG A 104 -4.47 -20.87 -4.34
N ARG A 105 -3.98 -19.83 -5.03
CA ARG A 105 -3.90 -19.72 -6.50
C ARG A 105 -5.21 -20.01 -7.26
N LYS A 106 -6.38 -19.98 -6.59
CA LYS A 106 -7.69 -20.31 -7.18
C LYS A 106 -8.43 -19.09 -7.77
N GLY A 107 -7.73 -17.98 -8.03
CA GLY A 107 -8.35 -16.72 -8.46
C GLY A 107 -9.02 -15.98 -7.30
N THR A 108 -9.81 -14.95 -7.62
CA THR A 108 -10.53 -14.11 -6.63
C THR A 108 -12.03 -14.41 -6.59
N SER A 109 -12.61 -14.39 -5.39
CA SER A 109 -14.06 -14.31 -5.18
C SER A 109 -14.53 -12.85 -5.21
N GLY A 110 -15.85 -12.60 -5.18
CA GLY A 110 -16.38 -11.24 -5.07
C GLY A 110 -16.03 -10.57 -3.73
N GLU A 111 -15.96 -11.35 -2.66
CA GLU A 111 -15.55 -10.88 -1.32
C GLU A 111 -14.06 -10.52 -1.31
N ASP A 112 -13.22 -11.35 -1.94
CA ASP A 112 -11.79 -11.07 -2.10
C ASP A 112 -11.57 -9.78 -2.88
N GLU A 113 -12.34 -9.58 -3.97
CA GLU A 113 -12.27 -8.38 -4.80
C GLU A 113 -12.70 -7.12 -4.04
N LEU A 114 -13.75 -7.20 -3.23
CA LEU A 114 -14.18 -6.08 -2.40
C LEU A 114 -13.14 -5.73 -1.33
N LEU A 115 -12.56 -6.74 -0.67
CA LEU A 115 -11.50 -6.53 0.32
C LEU A 115 -10.29 -5.82 -0.31
N PHE A 116 -9.79 -6.32 -1.44
CA PHE A 116 -8.65 -5.71 -2.12
C PHE A 116 -8.96 -4.35 -2.74
N PHE A 117 -10.23 -4.09 -3.07
CA PHE A 117 -10.68 -2.76 -3.48
C PHE A 117 -10.59 -1.76 -2.32
N VAL A 118 -11.13 -2.10 -1.14
CA VAL A 118 -11.05 -1.24 0.05
C VAL A 118 -9.60 -1.03 0.47
N TYR A 119 -8.79 -2.09 0.50
CA TYR A 119 -7.35 -2.00 0.75
C TYR A 119 -6.66 -1.02 -0.21
N ALA A 120 -6.92 -1.12 -1.51
CA ALA A 120 -6.28 -0.24 -2.49
C ALA A 120 -6.72 1.23 -2.35
N LEU A 121 -7.99 1.47 -2.03
CA LEU A 121 -8.48 2.83 -1.77
C LEU A 121 -7.85 3.44 -0.52
N GLU A 122 -7.73 2.63 0.53
CA GLU A 122 -7.22 3.08 1.80
C GLU A 122 -5.71 3.37 1.72
N VAL A 123 -4.90 2.48 1.13
CA VAL A 123 -3.48 2.78 0.79
C VAL A 123 -3.34 4.05 -0.04
N TRP A 124 -4.19 4.23 -1.06
CA TRP A 124 -4.13 5.42 -1.90
C TRP A 124 -4.48 6.68 -1.11
N PHE A 125 -5.53 6.65 -0.30
CA PHE A 125 -5.98 7.80 0.47
C PHE A 125 -4.99 8.21 1.56
N THR A 126 -4.44 7.25 2.30
CA THR A 126 -3.41 7.52 3.32
C THR A 126 -2.17 8.11 2.68
N THR A 127 -1.74 7.59 1.53
CA THR A 127 -0.63 8.17 0.75
C THR A 127 -0.91 9.61 0.32
N VAL A 128 -2.13 9.91 -0.16
CA VAL A 128 -2.53 11.29 -0.54
C VAL A 128 -2.41 12.23 0.66
N VAL A 129 -2.85 11.79 1.84
CA VAL A 129 -2.73 12.58 3.06
C VAL A 129 -1.26 12.81 3.42
N CYS A 130 -0.41 11.77 3.43
CA CYS A 130 1.03 11.92 3.71
C CYS A 130 1.71 12.87 2.72
N ALA A 131 1.42 12.74 1.43
CA ALA A 131 2.02 13.59 0.41
C ALA A 131 1.54 15.04 0.49
N PHE A 132 0.26 15.25 0.82
CA PHE A 132 -0.28 16.59 1.05
C PHE A 132 0.35 17.22 2.29
N ASP A 133 0.52 16.47 3.37
CA ASP A 133 1.16 16.96 4.60
C ASP A 133 2.61 17.38 4.34
N VAL A 134 3.40 16.53 3.69
CA VAL A 134 4.78 16.84 3.30
C VAL A 134 4.89 18.08 2.43
N TRP A 135 3.93 18.27 1.51
CA TRP A 135 3.91 19.48 0.67
C TRP A 135 3.71 20.76 1.49
N ASN A 136 2.96 20.68 2.59
CA ASN A 136 2.63 21.81 3.47
C ASN A 136 3.60 22.00 4.65
N LEU A 137 4.65 21.18 4.78
CA LEU A 137 5.69 21.37 5.80
C LEU A 137 6.34 22.75 5.69
N ASP A 138 6.93 23.26 6.77
CA ASP A 138 7.58 24.58 6.75
C ASP A 138 8.83 24.57 5.86
N SER A 139 8.85 25.47 4.86
CA SER A 139 9.99 25.60 3.95
C SER A 139 11.26 26.15 4.62
N ALA A 140 11.16 26.72 5.83
CA ALA A 140 12.32 27.14 6.60
C ALA A 140 13.12 25.96 7.18
N VAL A 141 12.46 24.82 7.44
CA VAL A 141 13.06 23.62 8.00
C VAL A 141 13.29 22.56 6.91
N TRP A 142 12.36 22.42 5.96
CA TRP A 142 12.45 21.44 4.87
C TRP A 142 12.56 22.14 3.52
N SER A 143 13.70 21.92 2.83
CA SER A 143 13.92 22.49 1.51
C SER A 143 12.95 21.93 0.46
N ALA A 144 12.75 22.68 -0.64
CA ALA A 144 11.89 22.25 -1.74
C ALA A 144 12.37 20.93 -2.36
N GLU A 145 13.67 20.70 -2.42
CA GLU A 145 14.28 19.48 -2.95
C GLU A 145 13.93 18.26 -2.10
N ILE A 146 13.95 18.39 -0.77
CA ILE A 146 13.54 17.31 0.14
C ILE A 146 12.06 17.00 -0.03
N LYS A 147 11.20 18.02 -0.03
CA LYS A 147 9.75 17.85 -0.23
C LYS A 147 9.43 17.17 -1.56
N HIS A 148 10.09 17.59 -2.64
CA HIS A 148 9.94 16.96 -3.95
C HIS A 148 10.41 15.51 -3.94
N THR A 149 11.52 15.22 -3.27
CA THR A 149 12.05 13.86 -3.17
C THR A 149 11.08 12.95 -2.42
N LEU A 150 10.56 13.40 -1.27
CA LEU A 150 9.55 12.70 -0.48
C LEU A 150 8.27 12.43 -1.30
N VAL A 151 7.70 13.47 -1.91
CA VAL A 151 6.44 13.36 -2.67
C VAL A 151 6.61 12.54 -3.95
N ILE A 152 7.68 12.72 -4.72
CA ILE A 152 7.82 12.09 -6.04
C ILE A 152 8.43 10.70 -5.95
N GLN A 153 9.47 10.50 -5.12
CA GLN A 153 10.19 9.22 -5.09
C GLN A 153 9.55 8.23 -4.13
N PHE A 154 9.13 8.68 -2.94
CA PHE A 154 8.58 7.79 -1.92
C PHE A 154 7.06 7.62 -2.06
N TYR A 155 6.31 8.72 -2.12
CA TYR A 155 4.84 8.65 -2.25
C TYR A 155 4.36 8.51 -3.70
N GLY A 156 5.09 9.04 -4.67
CA GLY A 156 4.72 9.07 -6.09
C GLY A 156 4.33 7.71 -6.69
N PRO A 157 5.07 6.61 -6.43
CA PRO A 157 4.69 5.26 -6.90
C PRO A 157 3.30 4.80 -6.44
N TYR A 158 2.79 5.35 -5.33
CA TYR A 158 1.49 5.03 -4.76
C TYR A 158 0.37 5.97 -5.26
N LEU A 159 0.72 7.22 -5.59
CA LEU A 159 -0.23 8.28 -5.98
C LEU A 159 -0.60 8.28 -7.47
N VAL A 160 0.38 8.00 -8.33
CA VAL A 160 0.26 8.32 -9.75
C VAL A 160 -0.54 7.24 -10.47
N LEU A 161 -1.63 7.65 -11.13
CA LEU A 161 -2.24 6.98 -12.29
C LEU A 161 -1.49 7.40 -13.55
N ARG A 162 -0.36 6.78 -13.87
CA ARG A 162 0.29 7.06 -15.16
C ARG A 162 0.03 5.89 -16.08
N LYS A 163 -0.87 6.10 -17.04
CA LYS A 163 -0.86 5.33 -18.28
C LYS A 163 0.48 5.59 -18.96
N SER A 164 1.49 4.81 -18.62
CA SER A 164 2.81 4.93 -19.22
C SER A 164 2.65 4.55 -20.70
N ASN A 165 2.72 5.53 -21.61
CA ASN A 165 2.94 5.27 -23.04
C ASN A 165 4.40 4.81 -23.28
N VAL A 166 4.93 3.96 -22.39
CA VAL A 166 6.26 3.39 -22.54
C VAL A 166 6.12 2.16 -23.42
N ARG A 167 6.42 2.37 -24.71
CA ARG A 167 6.46 1.35 -25.77
C ARG A 167 7.59 0.33 -25.59
N SER A 168 8.39 0.44 -24.51
CA SER A 168 9.46 -0.50 -24.18
C SER A 168 8.92 -1.66 -23.32
N ARG A 169 9.10 -2.89 -23.81
CA ARG A 169 8.73 -4.14 -23.10
C ARG A 169 9.62 -4.44 -21.89
N SER A 170 10.79 -3.82 -21.76
CA SER A 170 11.83 -4.19 -20.78
C SER A 170 11.85 -3.35 -19.50
N ALA A 171 11.06 -2.27 -19.41
CA ALA A 171 10.94 -1.42 -18.22
C ALA A 171 9.53 -1.47 -17.59
N ARG A 172 8.68 -2.39 -18.04
CA ARG A 172 7.33 -2.61 -17.50
C ARG A 172 7.37 -3.48 -16.24
N THR A 173 8.33 -3.20 -15.38
CA THR A 173 8.68 -4.03 -14.23
C THR A 173 8.38 -3.22 -12.97
N LEU A 174 7.31 -3.63 -12.29
CA LEU A 174 7.09 -3.45 -10.86
C LEU A 174 6.68 -2.10 -10.26
N THR A 175 6.20 -1.11 -11.03
CA THR A 175 5.33 -0.08 -10.42
C THR A 175 3.89 -0.57 -10.49
N GLN A 176 3.47 -1.30 -9.47
CA GLN A 176 2.05 -1.37 -9.16
C GLN A 176 1.64 -0.09 -8.48
N GLU A 177 0.57 0.49 -8.97
CA GLU A 177 0.02 1.75 -8.48
C GLU A 177 -1.22 1.37 -7.66
N ALA A 178 -1.34 1.83 -6.41
CA ALA A 178 -2.49 1.51 -5.56
C ALA A 178 -3.81 1.90 -6.23
N ALA A 179 -3.83 3.04 -6.94
CA ALA A 179 -4.96 3.50 -7.74
C ALA A 179 -5.33 2.53 -8.88
N LEU A 180 -4.35 1.91 -9.56
CA LEU A 180 -4.62 0.86 -10.56
C LEU A 180 -5.15 -0.42 -9.91
N GLY A 181 -4.75 -0.72 -8.68
CA GLY A 181 -5.31 -1.80 -7.87
C GLY A 181 -6.81 -1.61 -7.63
N ALA A 182 -7.20 -0.41 -7.18
CA ALA A 182 -8.61 -0.07 -6.97
C ALA A 182 -9.40 -0.15 -8.29
N ILE A 183 -8.84 0.33 -9.41
CA ILE A 183 -9.49 0.22 -10.73
C ILE A 183 -9.62 -1.23 -11.18
N ASP A 184 -8.60 -2.08 -11.00
CA ASP A 184 -8.66 -3.50 -11.35
C ASP A 184 -9.76 -4.22 -10.56
N MET A 185 -9.76 -4.08 -9.24
CA MET A 185 -10.75 -4.74 -8.39
C MET A 185 -12.17 -4.20 -8.63
N GLY A 186 -12.33 -2.88 -8.76
CA GLY A 186 -13.60 -2.26 -9.14
C GLY A 186 -14.11 -2.76 -10.49
N SER A 187 -13.23 -2.94 -11.48
CA SER A 187 -13.59 -3.49 -12.79
C SER A 187 -14.07 -4.93 -12.70
N ARG A 188 -13.45 -5.77 -11.85
CA ARG A 188 -13.88 -7.16 -11.62
C ARG A 188 -15.25 -7.23 -10.95
N ILE A 189 -15.48 -6.39 -9.94
CA ILE A 189 -16.77 -6.28 -9.25
C ILE A 189 -17.88 -5.89 -10.24
N LEU A 190 -17.67 -4.82 -11.02
CA LEU A 190 -18.65 -4.37 -12.02
C LEU A 190 -18.93 -5.44 -13.08
N TYR A 191 -17.91 -6.19 -13.51
CA TYR A 191 -18.08 -7.30 -14.45
C TYR A 191 -18.98 -8.40 -13.88
N ARG A 192 -18.85 -8.73 -12.59
CA ARG A 192 -19.70 -9.72 -11.92
C ARG A 192 -21.14 -9.27 -11.82
N ILE A 193 -21.38 -8.02 -11.46
CA ILE A 193 -22.73 -7.44 -11.39
C ILE A 193 -23.41 -7.55 -12.76
N ARG A 194 -22.72 -7.09 -13.83
CA ARG A 194 -23.25 -7.20 -15.20
C ARG A 194 -23.58 -8.64 -15.59
N THR A 195 -22.71 -9.60 -15.24
CA THR A 195 -22.94 -11.02 -15.53
C THR A 195 -24.16 -11.56 -14.78
N ALA A 196 -24.35 -11.15 -13.53
CA ALA A 196 -25.51 -11.53 -12.74
C ALA A 196 -26.82 -10.95 -13.32
N ASP A 197 -26.80 -9.69 -13.74
CA ASP A 197 -27.96 -9.02 -14.35
C ASP A 197 -28.38 -9.73 -15.64
N THR A 198 -27.44 -10.05 -16.53
CA THR A 198 -27.73 -10.79 -17.77
C THR A 198 -28.34 -12.17 -17.50
N LEU A 199 -27.86 -12.89 -16.47
CA LEU A 199 -28.42 -14.18 -16.08
C LEU A 199 -29.84 -14.05 -15.53
N LEU A 200 -30.14 -12.99 -14.78
CA LEU A 200 -31.48 -12.70 -14.27
C LEU A 200 -32.45 -12.36 -15.41
N GLU A 201 -32.03 -11.55 -16.39
CA GLU A 201 -32.82 -11.23 -17.57
C GLU A 201 -33.13 -12.48 -18.41
N THR A 202 -32.12 -13.34 -18.62
CA THR A 202 -32.29 -14.61 -19.35
C THR A 202 -33.28 -15.54 -18.64
N LYS A 203 -33.28 -15.57 -17.31
CA LYS A 203 -34.25 -16.36 -16.51
C LYS A 203 -35.67 -15.79 -16.55
N LYS A 204 -35.84 -14.49 -16.75
CA LYS A 204 -37.17 -13.85 -16.88
C LYS A 204 -37.77 -14.04 -18.28
N ALA A 205 -36.93 -14.26 -19.28
CA ALA A 205 -37.34 -14.45 -20.67
C ALA A 205 -37.72 -15.90 -21.03
N ASN A 206 -37.44 -16.86 -20.13
CA ASN A 206 -37.81 -18.28 -20.24
C ASN A 206 -38.90 -18.63 -19.24
#